data_AF-A0A7K0PER9-F1
#
_entry.id   AF-A0A7K0PER9-F1
#
_cell.length_a   1.000
_cell.length_b   1.000
_cell.length_c   1.000
_cell.angle_alpha   90.00
_cell.angle_beta   90.00
_cell.angle_gamma   90.00
#
_symmetry.space_group_name_H-M   'P 1'
#
loop_
_entity.id
_entity.type
_entity.pdbx_description
1 polymer ?
#
loop_
_entity_poly.entity_id
_entity_poly.type
_entity_poly.pdbx_seq_one_letter_code
_entity_poly.pdbx_strand_id
1 'polypeptide(L)'
;MSDRTRAKAASSNRSKNANGDSSSEETDASVRIPSGNRPSSPPLGGRCPGSCTTRSPLRTARMHTRGEPGALTEASKGVSAGSGRFVVAVRRTGAGFGQVAYWAVGVTRFRTAREVEEVFKASPLWREIEAIGLGEKPWPRPRAKRHHFIPRFLLAGFVDGAGSRVAQLSVRTGTTVMADPATAGSRRRFYDLPKAAAGDVGDLEGFLGVVESHCAPIIKKLGDATGTTSEVDRASLSLFLALVDGRTPSGNAASSQLSSTTMRLLMTGVLASREAFLQDSRKHGDLTPENELERTRLRLLAGLEDGSVEFAEPRFKGFEMTLQTSAFLAQLIFRSRWTLLKPPKGRSFVTSDHDLAMHDPNPEFPWSGHGWHSSPAAEVTVPLSRDAMLLIRPPANGPAFAAPPKRTVSLRELDELNLRIYGWANDHVFGERMAQLRRLRAIAARAPQRLPKPREPVQVVLLPVTDDDDSLAAENRRRGWPAQLTESGKRFDYLIVRSGENGVATVRRLVSLAASRGGPGAKVTRYEPDGEIRAFSG
;
A
#
# COMPACT_ATOMS: atom_id res chain seq x y z
N MET A 1 -3.74 26.10 59.43
CA MET A 1 -3.08 27.11 60.28
C MET A 1 -1.61 27.08 59.91
N SER A 2 -0.92 28.12 59.47
CA SER A 2 -1.17 29.56 59.25
C SER A 2 0.08 30.04 58.50
N ASP A 3 -0.07 30.74 57.38
CA ASP A 3 0.45 32.11 57.12
C ASP A 3 1.99 32.21 57.00
N ARG A 4 2.62 32.98 56.11
CA ARG A 4 2.20 33.92 55.07
C ARG A 4 3.43 34.28 54.24
N THR A 5 3.21 34.37 52.94
CA THR A 5 3.72 35.36 51.97
C THR A 5 4.77 36.41 52.40
N ARG A 6 5.77 36.63 51.52
CA ARG A 6 6.02 37.98 50.97
C ARG A 6 6.70 37.95 49.60
N ALA A 7 6.16 38.81 48.72
CA ALA A 7 6.55 39.06 47.34
C ALA A 7 7.20 40.45 47.19
N LYS A 8 7.95 40.67 46.09
CA LYS A 8 8.12 41.89 45.26
C LYS A 8 9.19 41.56 44.17
N ALA A 9 8.93 41.57 42.84
CA ALA A 9 8.57 42.67 41.92
C ALA A 9 9.64 43.79 41.91
N ALA A 10 10.20 44.32 40.80
CA ALA A 10 9.89 44.33 39.37
C ALA A 10 11.07 44.92 38.54
N SER A 11 10.87 45.10 37.21
CA SER A 11 11.58 45.93 36.21
C SER A 11 12.50 45.14 35.25
N SER A 12 12.04 44.77 34.05
CA SER A 12 11.75 45.53 32.81
C SER A 12 12.99 45.75 31.93
N ASN A 13 13.01 45.16 30.73
CA ASN A 13 13.49 45.91 29.56
C ASN A 13 12.83 45.46 28.26
N ARG A 14 12.47 46.46 27.46
CA ARG A 14 11.63 46.44 26.26
C ARG A 14 12.43 47.13 25.16
N SER A 15 12.69 46.47 24.03
CA SER A 15 13.04 47.11 22.75
C SER A 15 12.44 46.22 21.66
N LYS A 16 11.35 46.60 20.96
CA LYS A 16 11.26 47.58 19.87
C LYS A 16 12.46 47.53 18.92
N ASN A 17 12.27 46.88 17.77
CA ASN A 17 12.63 47.43 16.46
C ASN A 17 11.70 46.85 15.39
N ALA A 18 11.35 47.72 14.44
CA ALA A 18 10.39 47.53 13.37
C ALA A 18 11.06 47.90 12.03
N ASN A 19 10.43 47.40 10.95
CA ASN A 19 10.39 47.88 9.56
C ASN A 19 11.26 47.21 8.48
N GLY A 20 10.60 47.05 7.33
CA GLY A 20 11.02 46.50 6.04
C GLY A 20 10.15 45.28 5.70
N ASP A 21 8.93 45.37 5.16
CA ASP A 21 8.38 46.12 4.00
C ASP A 21 9.04 45.73 2.67
N SER A 22 8.43 44.76 1.98
CA SER A 22 8.55 44.54 0.53
C SER A 22 7.29 43.82 0.04
N SER A 23 6.33 44.61 -0.41
CA SER A 23 5.20 44.23 -1.24
C SER A 23 5.65 43.91 -2.66
N SER A 24 5.34 42.71 -3.15
CA SER A 24 5.31 42.41 -4.58
C SER A 24 3.85 42.31 -5.02
N GLU A 25 3.39 43.36 -5.70
CA GLU A 25 2.21 43.35 -6.55
C GLU A 25 2.42 42.38 -7.70
N GLU A 26 1.53 41.40 -7.85
CA GLU A 26 1.40 40.64 -9.09
C GLU A 26 -0.01 40.91 -9.62
N THR A 27 -0.05 41.70 -10.69
CA THR A 27 -1.26 42.11 -11.40
C THR A 27 -1.81 40.99 -12.28
N ASP A 28 -3.13 40.91 -12.25
CA ASP A 28 -4.07 40.00 -12.88
C ASP A 28 -4.00 39.96 -14.41
N ALA A 29 -4.20 38.77 -14.99
CA ALA A 29 -4.65 38.59 -16.36
C ALA A 29 -5.48 37.31 -16.49
N SER A 30 -6.62 37.27 -15.79
CA SER A 30 -7.66 36.26 -16.01
C SER A 30 -8.84 36.82 -16.82
N VAL A 31 -8.88 36.45 -18.11
CA VAL A 31 -9.94 36.78 -19.07
C VAL A 31 -11.25 36.12 -18.63
N ARG A 32 -12.23 36.92 -18.18
CA ARG A 32 -13.63 36.52 -18.01
C ARG A 32 -14.46 36.97 -19.22
N ILE A 33 -15.14 36.01 -19.85
CA ILE A 33 -16.15 36.21 -20.88
C ILE A 33 -17.47 36.64 -20.19
N PRO A 34 -18.23 37.63 -20.72
CA PRO A 34 -19.40 38.17 -20.04
C PRO A 34 -20.65 37.30 -20.22
N SER A 35 -21.37 37.11 -19.11
CA SER A 35 -22.71 36.51 -19.04
C SER A 35 -23.77 37.51 -19.51
N GLY A 36 -24.48 37.16 -20.59
CA GLY A 36 -25.64 37.90 -21.09
C GLY A 36 -26.95 37.45 -20.45
N ASN A 37 -27.71 38.44 -19.97
CA ASN A 37 -29.11 38.38 -19.51
C ASN A 37 -30.07 37.78 -20.56
N ARG A 38 -31.12 37.07 -20.09
CA ARG A 38 -32.53 37.14 -20.58
C ARG A 38 -33.47 36.28 -19.70
N PRO A 39 -34.81 36.49 -19.75
CA PRO A 39 -35.60 36.80 -18.57
C PRO A 39 -36.62 35.71 -18.16
N SER A 40 -37.34 36.05 -17.10
CA SER A 40 -38.34 35.32 -16.31
C SER A 40 -39.70 35.00 -16.96
N SER A 41 -40.19 33.77 -16.66
CA SER A 41 -41.58 33.32 -16.39
C SER A 41 -42.58 33.23 -17.57
N PRO A 42 -43.71 32.44 -17.50
CA PRO A 42 -44.39 31.82 -16.34
C PRO A 42 -44.88 30.33 -16.57
N PRO A 43 -45.69 29.73 -15.65
CA PRO A 43 -45.91 28.27 -15.56
C PRO A 43 -47.30 27.78 -16.02
N LEU A 44 -47.39 26.54 -16.51
CA LEU A 44 -48.59 25.69 -16.65
C LEU A 44 -48.07 24.22 -16.63
N GLY A 45 -48.61 23.21 -15.95
CA GLY A 45 -49.98 22.90 -15.57
C GLY A 45 -50.53 21.77 -16.47
N GLY A 46 -50.58 20.52 -15.98
CA GLY A 46 -51.57 19.52 -16.45
C GLY A 46 -51.09 18.20 -17.10
N ARG A 47 -51.33 17.10 -16.37
CA ARG A 47 -51.93 15.78 -16.75
C ARG A 47 -51.42 14.95 -17.96
N CYS A 48 -51.11 13.67 -17.67
CA CYS A 48 -51.21 12.48 -18.56
C CYS A 48 -52.69 12.21 -19.00
N PRO A 49 -53.06 11.20 -19.85
CA PRO A 49 -52.30 10.05 -20.40
C PRO A 49 -52.62 9.70 -21.89
N GLY A 50 -52.06 8.59 -22.42
CA GLY A 50 -52.72 7.83 -23.49
C GLY A 50 -51.87 7.34 -24.68
N SER A 51 -51.49 6.06 -24.62
CA SER A 51 -51.60 5.00 -25.65
C SER A 51 -51.40 5.24 -27.16
N CYS A 52 -50.75 4.21 -27.75
CA CYS A 52 -51.06 3.53 -29.01
C CYS A 52 -50.33 3.90 -30.32
N THR A 53 -49.48 2.93 -30.72
CA THR A 53 -49.43 2.21 -32.01
C THR A 53 -49.02 2.90 -33.32
N THR A 54 -47.95 2.31 -33.89
CA THR A 54 -47.74 1.93 -35.30
C THR A 54 -47.76 3.00 -36.39
N ARG A 55 -46.61 3.16 -37.09
CA ARG A 55 -46.39 2.78 -38.50
C ARG A 55 -45.10 3.43 -39.04
N SER A 56 -44.18 2.59 -39.50
CA SER A 56 -43.22 2.92 -40.59
C SER A 56 -43.99 3.13 -41.92
N PRO A 57 -43.37 3.37 -43.10
CA PRO A 57 -41.95 3.50 -43.45
C PRO A 57 -41.67 4.65 -44.46
N LEU A 58 -40.41 4.81 -44.89
CA LEU A 58 -40.01 4.76 -46.32
C LEU A 58 -38.57 5.27 -46.53
N ARG A 59 -37.81 4.43 -47.26
CA ARG A 59 -36.89 4.74 -48.38
C ARG A 59 -35.70 5.68 -48.09
N THR A 60 -34.47 5.46 -48.56
CA THR A 60 -33.88 4.92 -49.80
C THR A 60 -32.34 5.08 -49.58
N ALA A 61 -31.35 4.42 -50.19
CA ALA A 61 -31.22 3.45 -51.27
C ALA A 61 -29.72 3.07 -51.39
N ARG A 62 -29.46 1.90 -52.00
CA ARG A 62 -28.31 1.49 -52.85
C ARG A 62 -26.93 1.35 -52.16
N MET A 63 -26.05 0.42 -52.54
CA MET A 63 -25.97 -0.46 -53.72
C MET A 63 -25.09 -1.69 -53.45
N HIS A 64 -25.42 -2.78 -54.15
CA HIS A 64 -24.71 -4.06 -54.21
C HIS A 64 -23.35 -3.99 -54.92
N THR A 65 -22.45 -4.92 -54.59
CA THR A 65 -21.87 -5.86 -55.58
C THR A 65 -21.61 -7.23 -54.95
N ARG A 66 -22.02 -8.27 -55.69
CA ARG A 66 -21.76 -9.70 -55.49
C ARG A 66 -20.35 -10.08 -55.99
N GLY A 67 -19.79 -11.15 -55.43
CA GLY A 67 -18.72 -11.97 -56.01
C GLY A 67 -18.77 -13.37 -55.40
N GLU A 68 -18.84 -14.39 -56.25
CA GLU A 68 -19.10 -15.82 -55.99
C GLU A 68 -17.89 -16.62 -55.46
N PRO A 69 -18.06 -17.91 -55.08
CA PRO A 69 -17.16 -18.64 -54.21
C PRO A 69 -16.09 -19.47 -54.95
N GLY A 70 -14.89 -19.55 -54.39
CA GLY A 70 -13.83 -20.45 -54.82
C GLY A 70 -13.34 -21.31 -53.65
N ALA A 71 -13.43 -22.63 -53.83
CA ALA A 71 -12.75 -23.62 -53.00
C ALA A 71 -11.27 -23.71 -53.41
N LEU A 72 -10.37 -23.92 -52.43
CA LEU A 72 -9.29 -24.93 -52.44
C LEU A 72 -8.28 -24.71 -51.29
N THR A 73 -7.96 -25.84 -50.64
CA THR A 73 -6.66 -26.30 -50.11
C THR A 73 -5.99 -25.66 -48.88
N GLU A 74 -5.64 -26.58 -47.97
CA GLU A 74 -4.66 -26.49 -46.90
C GLU A 74 -3.31 -25.91 -47.33
N ALA A 75 -2.71 -25.06 -46.50
CA ALA A 75 -1.31 -25.18 -46.08
C ALA A 75 -1.02 -24.22 -44.92
N SER A 76 -0.21 -24.74 -43.99
CA SER A 76 0.14 -24.29 -42.66
C SER A 76 1.11 -23.10 -42.55
N LYS A 77 1.19 -22.53 -41.33
CA LYS A 77 2.28 -21.72 -40.71
C LYS A 77 2.35 -20.27 -41.20
N GLY A 78 2.38 -19.22 -40.36
CA GLY A 78 2.45 -19.09 -38.92
C GLY A 78 3.02 -17.71 -38.60
N VAL A 79 2.24 -16.81 -38.00
CA VAL A 79 2.71 -15.64 -37.25
C VAL A 79 1.64 -15.37 -36.19
N SER A 80 1.89 -15.79 -34.95
CA SER A 80 0.99 -15.57 -33.83
C SER A 80 1.12 -14.14 -33.32
N ALA A 81 0.01 -13.40 -33.34
CA ALA A 81 -0.19 -12.23 -32.51
C ALA A 81 -0.02 -12.60 -31.03
N GLY A 82 0.88 -11.89 -30.34
CA GLY A 82 1.16 -12.09 -28.93
C GLY A 82 -0.05 -11.74 -28.06
N SER A 83 -0.74 -12.76 -27.56
CA SER A 83 -1.69 -12.64 -26.46
C SER A 83 -0.91 -12.70 -25.15
N GLY A 84 -0.82 -11.55 -24.47
CA GLY A 84 -0.29 -11.47 -23.11
C GLY A 84 -1.26 -12.11 -22.12
N ARG A 85 -1.21 -13.44 -22.00
CA ARG A 85 -1.86 -14.15 -20.89
C ARG A 85 -1.03 -13.94 -19.62
N PHE A 86 -1.62 -13.31 -18.61
CA PHE A 86 -1.18 -13.46 -17.23
C PHE A 86 -1.56 -14.88 -16.77
N VAL A 87 -0.70 -15.85 -17.07
CA VAL A 87 -0.72 -17.15 -16.40
C VAL A 87 0.13 -17.01 -15.14
N VAL A 88 -0.47 -17.20 -13.97
CA VAL A 88 0.29 -17.51 -12.75
C VAL A 88 0.89 -18.90 -12.96
N ALA A 89 2.04 -18.95 -13.64
CA ALA A 89 2.76 -20.19 -13.86
C ALA A 89 3.44 -20.59 -12.55
N VAL A 90 2.82 -21.51 -11.81
CA VAL A 90 3.49 -22.26 -10.74
C VAL A 90 4.49 -23.20 -11.41
N ARG A 91 5.71 -22.70 -11.65
CA ARG A 91 6.81 -23.49 -12.18
C ARG A 91 7.36 -24.35 -11.03
N ARG A 92 7.14 -25.67 -11.10
CA ARG A 92 7.86 -26.64 -10.25
C ARG A 92 9.35 -26.57 -10.60
N THR A 93 10.13 -25.86 -9.80
CA THR A 93 11.59 -26.05 -9.75
C THR A 93 11.88 -27.01 -8.62
N GLY A 94 12.28 -28.24 -8.94
CA GLY A 94 12.79 -29.19 -7.96
C GLY A 94 14.15 -28.71 -7.45
N ALA A 95 14.19 -28.23 -6.21
CA ALA A 95 15.39 -28.18 -5.38
C ALA A 95 14.91 -28.27 -3.92
N GLY A 96 15.46 -29.23 -3.18
CA GLY A 96 14.98 -29.63 -1.86
C GLY A 96 15.16 -28.55 -0.80
N PHE A 97 14.17 -28.45 0.09
CA PHE A 97 14.25 -27.68 1.32
C PHE A 97 14.84 -28.57 2.42
N GLY A 98 15.93 -28.10 3.03
CA GLY A 98 16.57 -28.77 4.17
C GLY A 98 15.66 -28.76 5.40
N GLN A 99 15.44 -29.95 5.96
CA GLN A 99 14.81 -30.14 7.27
C GLN A 99 15.79 -29.75 8.38
N VAL A 100 15.34 -28.92 9.32
CA VAL A 100 16.00 -28.73 10.62
C VAL A 100 15.15 -29.46 11.67
N ALA A 101 15.75 -30.46 12.32
CA ALA A 101 15.13 -31.23 13.40
C ALA A 101 15.34 -30.54 14.75
N TYR A 102 14.29 -30.49 15.60
CA TYR A 102 14.41 -30.09 17.01
C TYR A 102 13.64 -31.09 17.90
N TRP A 103 14.31 -31.49 18.98
CA TRP A 103 13.88 -32.46 19.98
C TRP A 103 12.99 -31.84 21.08
N ALA A 104 12.17 -32.71 21.67
CA ALA A 104 11.02 -32.51 22.54
C ALA A 104 11.19 -31.63 23.79
N VAL A 105 10.36 -30.58 23.90
CA VAL A 105 9.51 -30.23 25.08
C VAL A 105 8.27 -29.51 24.52
N GLY A 106 7.08 -30.10 24.64
CA GLY A 106 5.79 -29.51 24.20
C GLY A 106 5.78 -29.01 22.76
N VAL A 107 5.79 -29.94 21.78
CA VAL A 107 5.96 -29.63 20.34
C VAL A 107 4.85 -28.72 19.83
N THR A 108 5.10 -27.42 19.90
CA THR A 108 4.35 -26.43 19.16
C THR A 108 4.81 -26.54 17.71
N ARG A 109 4.13 -27.36 16.92
CA ARG A 109 4.43 -27.50 15.49
C ARG A 109 4.02 -26.23 14.77
N PHE A 110 5.01 -25.44 14.35
CA PHE A 110 4.78 -24.41 13.33
C PHE A 110 4.32 -25.10 12.05
N ARG A 111 3.30 -24.53 11.39
CA ARG A 111 2.89 -25.05 10.08
C ARG A 111 3.97 -24.77 9.04
N THR A 112 4.25 -25.75 8.21
CA THR A 112 5.11 -25.61 7.03
C THR A 112 4.48 -24.66 6.01
N ALA A 113 5.29 -24.13 5.09
CA ALA A 113 4.78 -23.31 3.99
C ALA A 113 3.68 -24.02 3.19
N ARG A 114 3.87 -25.31 2.93
CA ARG A 114 2.89 -26.18 2.26
C ARG A 114 1.58 -26.28 3.04
N GLU A 115 1.62 -26.49 4.35
CA GLU A 115 0.41 -26.58 5.17
C GLU A 115 -0.37 -25.25 5.18
N VAL A 116 0.31 -24.11 5.10
CA VAL A 116 -0.36 -22.80 4.94
C VAL A 116 -0.99 -22.69 3.55
N GLU A 117 -0.25 -23.05 2.50
CA GLU A 117 -0.75 -23.05 1.12
C GLU A 117 -2.03 -23.89 0.96
N GLU A 118 -2.07 -25.09 1.56
CA GLU A 118 -3.26 -25.94 1.53
C GLU A 118 -4.48 -25.29 2.22
N VAL A 119 -4.28 -24.53 3.31
CA VAL A 119 -5.38 -23.78 3.95
C VAL A 119 -5.88 -22.67 3.04
N PHE A 120 -5.00 -21.94 2.36
CA PHE A 120 -5.40 -20.92 1.39
C PHE A 120 -6.18 -21.54 0.24
N LYS A 121 -5.70 -22.64 -0.35
CA LYS A 121 -6.40 -23.39 -1.41
C LYS A 121 -7.75 -23.95 -0.97
N ALA A 122 -7.89 -24.28 0.31
CA ALA A 122 -9.16 -24.72 0.88
C ALA A 122 -10.17 -23.57 1.06
N SER A 123 -9.73 -22.30 1.00
CA SER A 123 -10.61 -21.17 1.23
C SER A 123 -11.59 -20.93 0.07
N PRO A 124 -12.87 -20.63 0.36
CA PRO A 124 -13.85 -20.28 -0.67
C PRO A 124 -13.40 -19.10 -1.54
N LEU A 125 -12.73 -18.11 -0.93
CA LEU A 125 -12.18 -16.96 -1.63
C LEU A 125 -11.15 -17.39 -2.68
N TRP A 126 -10.16 -18.20 -2.29
CA TRP A 126 -9.12 -18.65 -3.21
C TRP A 126 -9.68 -19.47 -4.36
N ARG A 127 -10.61 -20.39 -4.07
CA ARG A 127 -11.28 -21.20 -5.11
C ARG A 127 -12.04 -20.34 -6.11
N GLU A 128 -12.67 -19.25 -5.66
CA GLU A 128 -13.34 -18.32 -6.57
C GLU A 128 -12.35 -17.52 -7.42
N ILE A 129 -11.26 -17.02 -6.82
CA ILE A 129 -10.18 -16.34 -7.56
C ILE A 129 -9.56 -17.29 -8.60
N GLU A 130 -9.30 -18.54 -8.23
CA GLU A 130 -8.75 -19.56 -9.13
C GLU A 130 -9.72 -19.89 -10.28
N ALA A 131 -10.99 -20.13 -9.99
CA ALA A 131 -12.02 -20.35 -11.01
C ALA A 131 -12.13 -19.17 -11.99
N ILE A 132 -12.02 -17.93 -11.49
CA ILE A 132 -11.98 -16.74 -12.35
C ILE A 132 -10.69 -16.71 -13.19
N GLY A 133 -9.53 -16.99 -12.59
CA GLY A 133 -8.25 -17.05 -13.29
C GLY A 133 -8.18 -18.13 -14.37
N LEU A 134 -8.90 -19.24 -14.19
CA LEU A 134 -9.07 -20.31 -15.19
C LEU A 134 -10.13 -19.99 -16.26
N GLY A 135 -10.86 -18.88 -16.13
CA GLY A 135 -11.91 -18.48 -17.06
C GLY A 135 -13.24 -19.20 -16.88
N GLU A 136 -13.40 -19.97 -15.81
CA GLU A 136 -14.66 -20.66 -15.46
C GLU A 136 -15.74 -19.67 -14.99
N LYS A 137 -15.31 -18.53 -14.46
CA LYS A 137 -16.16 -17.41 -14.03
C LYS A 137 -15.58 -16.08 -14.54
N PRO A 138 -16.42 -15.12 -14.97
CA PRO A 138 -15.94 -13.79 -15.30
C PRO A 138 -15.66 -12.98 -14.04
N TRP A 139 -14.70 -12.05 -14.10
CA TRP A 139 -14.57 -11.00 -13.09
C TRP A 139 -15.87 -10.19 -12.98
N PRO A 140 -16.33 -9.83 -11.77
CA PRO A 140 -17.37 -8.83 -11.61
C PRO A 140 -16.93 -7.52 -12.27
N ARG A 141 -17.84 -6.87 -12.99
CA ARG A 141 -17.57 -5.57 -13.66
C ARG A 141 -18.42 -4.47 -13.03
N PRO A 142 -18.12 -4.02 -11.81
CA PRO A 142 -18.85 -2.95 -11.16
C PRO A 142 -18.83 -1.69 -12.03
N ARG A 143 -20.01 -1.10 -12.26
CA ARG A 143 -20.14 0.18 -13.01
C ARG A 143 -20.02 1.40 -12.09
N ALA A 144 -19.52 1.21 -10.88
CA ALA A 144 -19.46 2.27 -9.88
C ALA A 144 -18.45 3.32 -10.31
N LYS A 145 -18.86 4.59 -10.41
CA LYS A 145 -17.92 5.69 -10.73
C LYS A 145 -17.07 6.10 -9.53
N ARG A 146 -17.46 5.69 -8.33
CA ARG A 146 -16.78 5.96 -7.05
C ARG A 146 -16.28 4.62 -6.53
N HIS A 147 -14.97 4.54 -6.32
CA HIS A 147 -14.34 3.36 -5.80
C HIS A 147 -13.96 3.61 -4.35
N HIS A 148 -14.28 2.64 -3.52
CA HIS A 148 -14.00 2.70 -2.10
C HIS A 148 -12.58 2.22 -1.85
N PHE A 149 -11.78 3.08 -1.24
CA PHE A 149 -10.47 2.68 -0.71
C PHE A 149 -10.59 2.24 0.75
N ILE A 150 -11.65 2.67 1.44
CA ILE A 150 -12.16 2.00 2.64
C ILE A 150 -13.40 1.20 2.27
N PRO A 151 -13.41 -0.13 2.44
CA PRO A 151 -14.58 -0.96 2.16
C PRO A 151 -15.84 -0.44 2.86
N ARG A 152 -16.94 -0.34 2.10
CA ARG A 152 -18.21 0.19 2.63
C ARG A 152 -18.72 -0.59 3.83
N PHE A 153 -18.55 -1.91 3.81
CA PHE A 153 -19.00 -2.77 4.90
C PHE A 153 -18.21 -2.53 6.19
N LEU A 154 -16.93 -2.12 6.10
CA LEU A 154 -16.14 -1.71 7.26
C LEU A 154 -16.66 -0.38 7.82
N LEU A 155 -16.85 0.65 6.97
CA LEU A 155 -17.40 1.94 7.41
C LEU A 155 -18.77 1.81 8.06
N ALA A 156 -19.62 0.91 7.56
CA ALA A 156 -20.92 0.63 8.16
C ALA A 156 -20.80 0.14 9.62
N GLY A 157 -19.70 -0.53 9.98
CA GLY A 157 -19.40 -0.94 11.35
C GLY A 157 -19.09 0.22 12.32
N PHE A 158 -18.91 1.45 11.82
CA PHE A 158 -18.66 2.65 12.62
C PHE A 158 -19.86 3.60 12.67
N VAL A 159 -20.98 3.22 12.09
CA VAL A 159 -22.22 4.00 12.13
C VAL A 159 -22.95 3.72 13.45
N ASP A 160 -23.57 4.75 14.04
CA ASP A 160 -24.43 4.54 15.20
C ASP A 160 -25.73 3.83 14.79
N GLY A 161 -26.19 2.83 15.55
CA GLY A 161 -27.29 1.94 15.17
C GLY A 161 -28.64 2.61 14.90
N ALA A 162 -28.78 3.90 15.27
CA ALA A 162 -29.94 4.74 14.96
C ALA A 162 -29.75 5.65 13.72
N GLY A 163 -28.53 5.79 13.22
CA GLY A 163 -28.17 6.66 12.10
C GLY A 163 -27.73 5.90 10.85
N SER A 164 -27.81 6.54 9.69
CA SER A 164 -27.24 6.06 8.43
C SER A 164 -25.90 6.74 8.10
N ARG A 165 -25.32 7.48 9.05
CA ARG A 165 -24.17 8.36 8.84
C ARG A 165 -23.02 8.07 9.80
N VAL A 166 -21.81 8.24 9.30
CA VAL A 166 -20.56 8.12 10.06
C VAL A 166 -20.03 9.51 10.41
N ALA A 167 -19.51 9.70 11.63
CA ALA A 167 -18.80 10.93 11.94
C ALA A 167 -17.45 10.91 11.22
N GLN A 168 -17.10 11.99 10.54
CA GLN A 168 -15.85 12.15 9.80
C GLN A 168 -15.14 13.42 10.30
N LEU A 169 -13.86 13.30 10.61
CA LEU A 169 -12.98 14.39 11.01
C LEU A 169 -11.92 14.59 9.92
N SER A 170 -11.73 15.82 9.45
CA SER A 170 -10.56 16.17 8.66
C SER A 170 -9.35 16.38 9.58
N VAL A 171 -8.28 15.60 9.36
CA VAL A 171 -7.02 15.71 10.12
C VAL A 171 -6.39 17.08 9.92
N ARG A 172 -6.47 17.63 8.70
CA ARG A 172 -5.88 18.91 8.32
C ARG A 172 -6.58 20.09 8.99
N THR A 173 -7.89 20.24 8.78
CA THR A 173 -8.64 21.43 9.22
C THR A 173 -9.22 21.28 10.63
N GLY A 174 -9.45 20.05 11.09
CA GLY A 174 -10.14 19.78 12.34
C GLY A 174 -11.66 19.84 12.28
N THR A 175 -12.21 20.06 11.09
CA THR A 175 -13.66 20.09 10.91
C THR A 175 -14.23 18.68 11.03
N THR A 176 -15.38 18.57 11.70
CA THR A 176 -16.14 17.32 11.83
C THR A 176 -17.48 17.45 11.14
N VAL A 177 -17.87 16.43 10.38
CA VAL A 177 -19.17 16.35 9.70
C VAL A 177 -19.79 14.95 9.87
N MET A 178 -21.10 14.84 9.68
CA MET A 178 -21.76 13.54 9.52
C MET A 178 -21.83 13.19 8.04
N ALA A 179 -21.04 12.20 7.61
CA ALA A 179 -20.89 11.78 6.23
C ALA A 179 -21.73 10.53 5.91
N ASP A 180 -22.12 10.38 4.65
CA ASP A 180 -22.74 9.15 4.13
C ASP A 180 -21.65 8.10 3.87
N PRO A 181 -21.71 6.89 4.48
CA PRO A 181 -20.79 5.79 4.21
C PRO A 181 -20.67 5.39 2.74
N ALA A 182 -21.67 5.68 1.90
CA ALA A 182 -21.62 5.45 0.46
C ALA A 182 -20.71 6.44 -0.29
N THR A 183 -20.25 7.50 0.36
CA THR A 183 -19.36 8.52 -0.22
C THR A 183 -18.07 8.73 0.57
N ALA A 184 -18.11 8.49 1.89
CA ALA A 184 -16.94 8.48 2.76
C ALA A 184 -15.93 7.39 2.32
N GLY A 185 -14.64 7.67 2.48
CA GLY A 185 -13.59 6.68 2.13
C GLY A 185 -13.57 6.27 0.65
N SER A 186 -14.03 7.14 -0.26
CA SER A 186 -14.10 6.87 -1.69
C SER A 186 -13.54 8.01 -2.54
N ARG A 187 -13.05 7.67 -3.73
CA ARG A 187 -12.62 8.61 -4.78
C ARG A 187 -13.24 8.21 -6.11
N ARG A 188 -13.50 9.19 -6.99
CA ARG A 188 -14.03 8.89 -8.33
C ARG A 188 -12.94 8.22 -9.16
N ARG A 189 -13.25 7.10 -9.79
CA ARG A 189 -12.36 6.40 -10.74
C ARG A 189 -10.96 6.12 -10.18
N PHE A 190 -10.90 5.77 -8.89
CA PHE A 190 -9.62 5.64 -8.20
C PHE A 190 -8.84 4.39 -8.64
N TYR A 191 -9.55 3.35 -9.07
CA TYR A 191 -8.99 2.12 -9.62
C TYR A 191 -9.17 2.00 -11.13
N ASP A 192 -9.50 3.09 -11.83
CA ASP A 192 -9.59 3.07 -13.28
C ASP A 192 -8.18 2.91 -13.86
N LEU A 193 -7.91 1.75 -14.43
CA LEU A 193 -6.66 1.45 -15.10
C LEU A 193 -6.71 1.91 -16.56
N PRO A 194 -5.64 2.52 -17.10
CA PRO A 194 -5.53 2.73 -18.53
C PRO A 194 -5.74 1.42 -19.29
N LYS A 195 -6.48 1.44 -20.41
CA LYS A 195 -6.80 0.22 -21.19
C LYS A 195 -5.57 -0.64 -21.53
N ALA A 196 -4.44 0.00 -21.81
CA ALA A 196 -3.18 -0.68 -22.12
C ALA A 196 -2.57 -1.42 -20.91
N ALA A 197 -2.83 -0.94 -19.68
CA ALA A 197 -2.33 -1.52 -18.44
C ALA A 197 -3.32 -2.53 -17.82
N ALA A 198 -4.60 -2.43 -18.15
CA ALA A 198 -5.65 -3.29 -17.57
C ALA A 198 -5.52 -4.78 -17.97
N GLY A 199 -4.94 -5.07 -19.15
CA GLY A 199 -4.87 -6.46 -19.67
C GLY A 199 -6.21 -7.19 -19.59
N ASP A 200 -6.16 -8.50 -19.32
CA ASP A 200 -7.33 -9.34 -18.98
C ASP A 200 -7.74 -9.24 -17.49
N VAL A 201 -6.97 -8.52 -16.67
CA VAL A 201 -7.31 -8.19 -15.28
C VAL A 201 -8.34 -7.07 -15.30
N GLY A 202 -9.49 -7.40 -15.89
CA GLY A 202 -10.63 -6.53 -16.04
C GLY A 202 -11.12 -6.14 -14.66
N ASP A 203 -10.86 -4.89 -14.31
CA ASP A 203 -11.48 -4.18 -13.19
C ASP A 203 -10.95 -4.57 -11.79
N LEU A 204 -9.96 -3.80 -11.28
CA LEU A 204 -9.45 -3.93 -9.92
C LEU A 204 -10.55 -3.77 -8.86
N GLU A 205 -11.59 -2.97 -9.12
CA GLU A 205 -12.76 -2.88 -8.23
C GLU A 205 -13.52 -4.22 -8.20
N GLY A 206 -13.59 -4.92 -9.33
CA GLY A 206 -14.17 -6.27 -9.42
C GLY A 206 -13.43 -7.28 -8.56
N PHE A 207 -12.10 -7.32 -8.64
CA PHE A 207 -11.26 -8.17 -7.81
C PHE A 207 -11.43 -7.86 -6.32
N LEU A 208 -11.33 -6.59 -5.92
CA LEU A 208 -11.52 -6.17 -4.53
C LEU A 208 -12.94 -6.52 -4.05
N GLY A 209 -13.95 -6.37 -4.89
CA GLY A 209 -15.32 -6.76 -4.60
C GLY A 209 -15.49 -8.25 -4.26
N VAL A 210 -14.78 -9.14 -4.96
CA VAL A 210 -14.74 -10.59 -4.63
C VAL A 210 -14.11 -10.79 -3.26
N VAL A 211 -12.95 -10.18 -2.98
CA VAL A 211 -12.29 -10.33 -1.67
C VAL A 211 -13.20 -9.82 -0.53
N GLU A 212 -13.84 -8.66 -0.73
CA GLU A 212 -14.73 -8.04 0.24
C GLU A 212 -15.99 -8.89 0.51
N SER A 213 -16.59 -9.50 -0.52
CA SER A 213 -17.81 -10.31 -0.36
C SER A 213 -17.58 -11.53 0.53
N HIS A 214 -16.41 -12.16 0.43
CA HIS A 214 -16.00 -13.27 1.30
C HIS A 214 -15.63 -12.82 2.72
N CYS A 215 -15.01 -11.65 2.86
CA CYS A 215 -14.49 -11.18 4.15
C CYS A 215 -15.54 -10.47 5.03
N ALA A 216 -16.53 -9.81 4.43
CA ALA A 216 -17.59 -9.13 5.16
C ALA A 216 -18.33 -10.02 6.17
N PRO A 217 -18.83 -11.23 5.83
CA PRO A 217 -19.48 -12.10 6.80
C PRO A 217 -18.52 -12.59 7.90
N ILE A 218 -17.25 -12.80 7.58
CA ILE A 218 -16.24 -13.22 8.56
C ILE A 218 -15.96 -12.10 9.57
N ILE A 219 -15.82 -10.85 9.11
CA ILE A 219 -15.61 -9.69 9.97
C ILE A 219 -16.82 -9.44 10.87
N LYS A 220 -18.04 -9.58 10.33
CA LYS A 220 -19.27 -9.51 11.12
C LYS A 220 -19.25 -10.58 12.23
N LYS A 221 -18.94 -11.83 11.88
CA LYS A 221 -18.81 -12.95 12.82
C LYS A 221 -17.77 -12.64 13.90
N LEU A 222 -16.59 -12.12 13.56
CA LEU A 222 -15.56 -11.70 14.53
C LEU A 222 -16.06 -10.61 15.48
N GLY A 223 -16.89 -9.70 15.00
CA GLY A 223 -17.54 -8.66 15.80
C GLY A 223 -18.45 -9.23 16.90
N ASP A 224 -19.06 -10.38 16.66
CA ASP A 224 -20.02 -10.99 17.58
C ASP A 224 -19.34 -11.64 18.81
N ALA A 225 -20.04 -11.62 19.95
CA ALA A 225 -19.52 -12.08 21.24
C ALA A 225 -19.06 -13.56 21.20
N THR A 226 -19.75 -14.40 20.44
CA THR A 226 -19.49 -15.84 20.29
C THR A 226 -18.58 -16.18 19.12
N GLY A 227 -18.30 -15.23 18.22
CA GLY A 227 -17.66 -15.52 16.95
C GLY A 227 -16.26 -16.12 17.08
N THR A 228 -16.10 -17.33 16.57
CA THR A 228 -14.81 -17.98 16.31
C THR A 228 -14.53 -17.91 14.80
N THR A 229 -13.27 -17.76 14.41
CA THR A 229 -12.86 -17.86 13.00
C THR A 229 -12.25 -19.22 12.74
N SER A 230 -12.64 -19.87 11.65
CA SER A 230 -11.90 -21.04 11.15
C SER A 230 -10.54 -20.64 10.60
N GLU A 231 -9.65 -21.61 10.36
CA GLU A 231 -8.38 -21.33 9.68
C GLU A 231 -8.60 -20.83 8.25
N VAL A 232 -9.64 -21.34 7.58
CA VAL A 232 -10.05 -20.90 6.26
C VAL A 232 -10.54 -19.45 6.29
N ASP A 233 -11.35 -19.08 7.28
CA ASP A 233 -11.80 -17.70 7.50
C ASP A 233 -10.60 -16.76 7.65
N ARG A 234 -9.61 -17.21 8.44
CA ARG A 234 -8.39 -16.47 8.72
C ARG A 234 -7.52 -16.31 7.48
N ALA A 235 -7.42 -17.31 6.61
CA ALA A 235 -6.70 -17.20 5.34
C ALA A 235 -7.33 -16.13 4.43
N SER A 236 -8.66 -16.17 4.25
CA SER A 236 -9.40 -15.15 3.50
C SER A 236 -9.17 -13.75 4.06
N LEU A 237 -9.30 -13.59 5.38
CA LEU A 237 -9.04 -12.31 6.04
C LEU A 237 -7.60 -11.85 5.90
N SER A 238 -6.63 -12.75 5.92
CA SER A 238 -5.22 -12.37 5.78
C SER A 238 -4.93 -11.76 4.41
N LEU A 239 -5.54 -12.30 3.34
CA LEU A 239 -5.47 -11.69 2.01
C LEU A 239 -6.14 -10.32 1.96
N PHE A 240 -7.33 -10.21 2.56
CA PHE A 240 -8.01 -8.92 2.67
C PHE A 240 -7.16 -7.87 3.39
N LEU A 241 -6.58 -8.22 4.54
CA LEU A 241 -5.73 -7.32 5.33
C LEU A 241 -4.46 -6.91 4.58
N ALA A 242 -3.84 -7.82 3.83
CA ALA A 242 -2.71 -7.52 2.97
C ALA A 242 -3.07 -6.49 1.89
N LEU A 243 -4.27 -6.59 1.32
CA LEU A 243 -4.76 -5.65 0.30
C LEU A 243 -5.15 -4.30 0.88
N VAL A 244 -5.72 -4.27 2.10
CA VAL A 244 -6.09 -3.04 2.81
C VAL A 244 -4.89 -2.12 2.99
N ASP A 245 -3.71 -2.67 3.28
CA ASP A 245 -2.48 -1.91 3.49
C ASP A 245 -2.09 -1.07 2.25
N GLY A 246 -2.14 -1.65 1.06
CA GLY A 246 -1.70 -1.02 -0.18
C GLY A 246 -2.80 -0.36 -1.03
N ARG A 247 -4.08 -0.67 -0.80
CA ARG A 247 -5.19 -0.14 -1.65
C ARG A 247 -5.56 1.31 -1.35
N THR A 248 -5.12 1.87 -0.24
CA THR A 248 -5.46 3.24 0.17
C THR A 248 -4.65 4.26 -0.64
N PRO A 249 -5.07 5.53 -0.71
CA PRO A 249 -4.26 6.56 -1.38
C PRO A 249 -2.83 6.67 -0.85
N SER A 250 -2.64 6.59 0.47
CA SER A 250 -1.32 6.62 1.09
C SER A 250 -0.54 5.33 0.83
N GLY A 251 -1.18 4.16 0.97
CA GLY A 251 -0.57 2.87 0.67
C GLY A 251 -0.11 2.76 -0.78
N ASN A 252 -0.96 3.18 -1.73
CA ASN A 252 -0.63 3.19 -3.15
C ASN A 252 0.55 4.15 -3.43
N ALA A 253 0.52 5.37 -2.87
CA ALA A 253 1.61 6.33 -3.03
C ALA A 253 2.95 5.79 -2.48
N ALA A 254 2.93 5.16 -1.30
CA ALA A 254 4.11 4.54 -0.70
C ALA A 254 4.64 3.39 -1.57
N SER A 255 3.77 2.51 -2.07
CA SER A 255 4.15 1.42 -2.98
C SER A 255 4.73 1.93 -4.30
N SER A 256 4.15 2.99 -4.87
CA SER A 256 4.66 3.63 -6.09
C SER A 256 6.04 4.25 -5.87
N GLN A 257 6.23 4.92 -4.73
CA GLN A 257 7.49 5.55 -4.36
C GLN A 257 8.59 4.51 -4.11
N LEU A 258 8.26 3.42 -3.41
CA LEU A 258 9.14 2.28 -3.22
C LEU A 258 9.55 1.68 -4.56
N SER A 259 8.58 1.41 -5.45
CA SER A 259 8.82 0.85 -6.78
C SER A 259 9.74 1.73 -7.63
N SER A 260 9.47 3.04 -7.66
CA SER A 260 10.29 4.02 -8.38
C SER A 260 11.72 4.08 -7.85
N THR A 261 11.88 4.10 -6.52
CA THR A 261 13.21 4.10 -5.88
C THR A 261 13.97 2.82 -6.21
N THR A 262 13.32 1.65 -6.10
CA THR A 262 13.95 0.35 -6.44
C THR A 262 14.36 0.31 -7.91
N MET A 263 13.48 0.73 -8.82
CA MET A 263 13.78 0.74 -10.25
C MET A 263 14.95 1.68 -10.58
N ARG A 264 14.99 2.87 -9.96
CA ARG A 264 16.11 3.81 -10.09
C ARG A 264 17.41 3.17 -9.63
N LEU A 265 17.41 2.48 -8.49
CA LEU A 265 18.61 1.82 -7.97
C LEU A 265 19.10 0.71 -8.90
N LEU A 266 18.20 -0.16 -9.36
CA LEU A 266 18.53 -1.25 -10.29
C LEU A 266 19.06 -0.70 -11.62
N MET A 267 18.36 0.27 -12.22
CA MET A 267 18.79 0.90 -13.48
C MET A 267 20.12 1.62 -13.34
N THR A 268 20.33 2.34 -12.24
CA THR A 268 21.62 2.99 -12.00
C THR A 268 22.74 1.96 -11.86
N GLY A 269 22.48 0.82 -11.19
CA GLY A 269 23.45 -0.26 -11.08
C GLY A 269 23.90 -0.78 -12.45
N VAL A 270 22.94 -1.03 -13.36
CA VAL A 270 23.23 -1.45 -14.74
C VAL A 270 23.97 -0.36 -15.51
N LEU A 271 23.50 0.90 -15.44
CA LEU A 271 24.07 2.02 -16.19
C LEU A 271 25.44 2.47 -15.67
N ALA A 272 25.78 2.17 -14.42
CA ALA A 272 27.06 2.59 -13.82
C ALA A 272 28.25 1.81 -14.39
N SER A 273 28.05 0.59 -14.89
CA SER A 273 29.08 -0.17 -15.61
C SER A 273 28.82 -0.10 -17.11
N ARG A 274 29.79 0.46 -17.85
CA ARG A 274 29.75 0.48 -19.32
C ARG A 274 29.70 -0.95 -19.86
N GLU A 275 30.53 -1.84 -19.34
CA GLU A 275 30.60 -3.23 -19.80
C GLU A 275 29.26 -3.95 -19.57
N ALA A 276 28.68 -3.84 -18.37
CA ALA A 276 27.41 -4.49 -18.05
C ALA A 276 26.26 -3.98 -18.93
N PHE A 277 26.17 -2.66 -19.14
CA PHE A 277 25.17 -2.08 -20.04
C PHE A 277 25.32 -2.58 -21.48
N LEU A 278 26.54 -2.56 -22.04
CA LEU A 278 26.79 -3.04 -23.40
C LEU A 278 26.51 -4.54 -23.55
N GLN A 279 26.85 -5.34 -22.54
CA GLN A 279 26.54 -6.76 -22.51
C GLN A 279 25.04 -7.02 -22.47
N ASP A 280 24.29 -6.27 -21.65
CA ASP A 280 22.84 -6.36 -21.56
C ASP A 280 22.15 -5.96 -22.88
N SER A 281 22.59 -4.86 -23.52
CA SER A 281 22.12 -4.46 -24.85
C SER A 281 22.32 -5.57 -25.88
N ARG A 282 23.53 -6.15 -25.95
CA ARG A 282 23.84 -7.25 -26.89
C ARG A 282 22.98 -8.50 -26.62
N LYS A 283 22.77 -8.84 -25.35
CA LYS A 283 21.93 -9.98 -24.94
C LYS A 283 20.47 -9.83 -25.39
N HIS A 284 19.97 -8.59 -25.46
CA HIS A 284 18.63 -8.28 -25.95
C HIS A 284 18.57 -8.05 -27.47
N GLY A 285 19.66 -8.33 -28.19
CA GLY A 285 19.71 -8.21 -29.65
C GLY A 285 19.78 -6.77 -30.16
N ASP A 286 20.20 -5.83 -29.31
CA ASP A 286 20.41 -4.44 -29.73
C ASP A 286 21.65 -4.35 -30.62
N LEU A 287 21.44 -4.01 -31.89
CA LEU A 287 22.47 -3.89 -32.92
C LEU A 287 23.00 -2.45 -33.05
N THR A 288 22.58 -1.53 -32.17
CA THR A 288 23.07 -0.15 -32.16
C THR A 288 24.59 -0.12 -31.96
N PRO A 289 25.33 0.71 -32.73
CA PRO A 289 26.77 0.87 -32.57
C PRO A 289 27.18 1.21 -31.12
N GLU A 290 28.32 0.66 -30.66
CA GLU A 290 28.75 0.79 -29.25
C GLU A 290 28.89 2.24 -28.78
N ASN A 291 29.36 3.13 -29.64
CA ASN A 291 29.46 4.57 -29.34
C ASN A 291 28.08 5.24 -29.13
N GLU A 292 27.05 4.78 -29.84
CA GLU A 292 25.67 5.25 -29.66
C GLU A 292 25.02 4.66 -28.41
N LEU A 293 25.30 3.39 -28.10
CA LEU A 293 24.92 2.77 -26.84
C LEU A 293 25.55 3.49 -25.65
N GLU A 294 26.83 3.83 -25.72
CA GLU A 294 27.53 4.57 -24.68
C GLU A 294 26.94 5.98 -24.50
N ARG A 295 26.64 6.69 -25.60
CA ARG A 295 25.96 7.98 -25.54
C ARG A 295 24.58 7.86 -24.88
N THR A 296 23.85 6.79 -25.20
CA THR A 296 22.55 6.49 -24.60
C THR A 296 22.67 6.21 -23.11
N ARG A 297 23.66 5.40 -22.70
CA ARG A 297 23.95 5.10 -21.29
C ARG A 297 24.21 6.37 -20.49
N LEU A 298 25.10 7.24 -20.98
CA LEU A 298 25.45 8.50 -20.31
C LEU A 298 24.26 9.45 -20.22
N ARG A 299 23.44 9.54 -21.28
CA ARG A 299 22.21 10.35 -21.26
C ARG A 299 21.20 9.83 -20.24
N LEU A 300 20.98 8.51 -20.18
CA LEU A 300 20.07 7.91 -19.20
C LEU A 300 20.58 8.11 -17.77
N LEU A 301 21.88 7.95 -17.55
CA LEU A 301 22.48 8.16 -16.23
C LEU A 301 22.32 9.62 -15.78
N ALA A 302 22.63 10.59 -16.64
CA ALA A 302 22.41 12.01 -16.37
C ALA A 302 20.93 12.30 -16.09
N GLY A 303 20.02 11.69 -16.86
CA GLY A 303 18.59 11.87 -16.68
C GLY A 303 18.04 11.26 -15.38
N LEU A 304 18.65 10.19 -14.86
CA LEU A 304 18.32 9.67 -13.53
C LEU A 304 18.87 10.56 -12.42
N GLU A 305 20.02 11.23 -12.64
CA GLU A 305 20.65 12.15 -11.69
C GLU A 305 19.87 13.45 -11.52
N ASP A 306 19.41 14.04 -12.62
CA ASP A 306 18.66 15.30 -12.62
C ASP A 306 17.13 15.09 -12.49
N GLY A 307 16.67 13.84 -12.57
CA GLY A 307 15.26 13.46 -12.45
C GLY A 307 14.44 13.65 -13.72
N SER A 308 15.06 13.99 -14.86
CA SER A 308 14.37 14.08 -16.16
C SER A 308 13.95 12.72 -16.73
N VAL A 309 14.54 11.62 -16.26
CA VAL A 309 14.06 10.26 -16.51
C VAL A 309 13.10 9.85 -15.40
N GLU A 310 11.82 9.84 -15.74
CA GLU A 310 10.76 9.29 -14.90
C GLU A 310 10.34 7.89 -15.37
N PHE A 311 10.10 6.98 -14.43
CA PHE A 311 9.50 5.69 -14.74
C PHE A 311 7.98 5.86 -14.90
N ALA A 312 7.41 5.25 -15.96
CA ALA A 312 6.04 5.47 -16.39
C ALA A 312 4.98 5.35 -15.27
N GLU A 313 3.94 6.18 -15.38
CA GLU A 313 2.78 6.42 -14.50
C GLU A 313 2.82 5.75 -13.10
N PRO A 314 3.26 6.50 -12.06
CA PRO A 314 3.34 6.01 -10.69
C PRO A 314 2.01 5.44 -10.17
N ARG A 315 0.87 5.95 -10.63
CA ARG A 315 -0.45 5.63 -10.05
C ARG A 315 -0.80 4.15 -10.12
N PHE A 316 -0.44 3.46 -11.20
CA PHE A 316 -0.74 2.04 -11.34
C PHE A 316 0.29 1.14 -10.68
N LYS A 317 1.56 1.56 -10.70
CA LYS A 317 2.66 0.73 -10.19
C LYS A 317 2.53 0.40 -8.71
N GLY A 318 1.93 1.29 -7.90
CA GLY A 318 1.65 1.00 -6.50
C GLY A 318 0.60 -0.10 -6.32
N PHE A 319 -0.46 -0.13 -7.13
CA PHE A 319 -1.45 -1.21 -7.11
C PHE A 319 -0.88 -2.52 -7.63
N GLU A 320 -0.11 -2.48 -8.72
CA GLU A 320 0.58 -3.65 -9.26
C GLU A 320 1.49 -4.27 -8.19
N MET A 321 2.31 -3.45 -7.54
CA MET A 321 3.17 -3.88 -6.44
C MET A 321 2.35 -4.47 -5.29
N THR A 322 1.27 -3.79 -4.88
CA THR A 322 0.37 -4.27 -3.82
C THR A 322 -0.20 -5.64 -4.14
N LEU A 323 -0.68 -5.85 -5.37
CA LEU A 323 -1.21 -7.13 -5.81
C LEU A 323 -0.13 -8.21 -5.81
N GLN A 324 1.06 -7.91 -6.36
CA GLN A 324 2.20 -8.82 -6.40
C GLN A 324 2.66 -9.26 -5.00
N THR A 325 2.68 -8.34 -4.02
CA THR A 325 3.13 -8.65 -2.66
C THR A 325 2.02 -9.15 -1.75
N SER A 326 0.73 -9.00 -2.13
CA SER A 326 -0.40 -9.34 -1.27
C SER A 326 -0.45 -10.81 -0.87
N ALA A 327 -0.17 -11.74 -1.78
CA ALA A 327 -0.18 -13.18 -1.48
C ALA A 327 0.89 -13.56 -0.47
N PHE A 328 2.07 -12.94 -0.58
CA PHE A 328 3.16 -13.12 0.36
C PHE A 328 2.80 -12.55 1.74
N LEU A 329 2.36 -11.29 1.79
CA LEU A 329 1.92 -10.64 3.02
C LEU A 329 0.76 -11.37 3.68
N ALA A 330 -0.16 -11.93 2.90
CA ALA A 330 -1.27 -12.73 3.42
C ALA A 330 -0.77 -13.95 4.20
N GLN A 331 0.26 -14.65 3.72
CA GLN A 331 0.84 -15.78 4.45
C GLN A 331 1.52 -15.34 5.74
N LEU A 332 2.20 -14.19 5.71
CA LEU A 332 2.85 -13.59 6.88
C LEU A 332 1.81 -13.20 7.95
N ILE A 333 0.74 -12.51 7.53
CA ILE A 333 -0.40 -12.11 8.37
C ILE A 333 -1.13 -13.33 8.93
N PHE A 334 -1.33 -14.36 8.11
CA PHE A 334 -1.96 -15.61 8.50
C PHE A 334 -1.23 -16.27 9.68
N ARG A 335 0.10 -16.28 9.65
CA ARG A 335 0.97 -16.85 10.70
C ARG A 335 1.12 -15.94 11.94
N SER A 336 0.67 -14.70 11.89
CA SER A 336 0.85 -13.72 12.97
C SER A 336 -0.02 -14.05 14.20
N ARG A 337 0.24 -13.47 15.37
CA ARG A 337 -0.67 -13.61 16.51
C ARG A 337 -1.80 -12.61 16.41
N TRP A 338 -3.03 -13.07 16.52
CA TRP A 338 -4.22 -12.23 16.44
C TRP A 338 -4.87 -12.11 17.82
N THR A 339 -5.25 -10.92 18.24
CA THR A 339 -6.03 -10.68 19.45
C THR A 339 -7.20 -9.78 19.10
N LEU A 340 -8.42 -10.19 19.47
CA LEU A 340 -9.60 -9.37 19.26
C LEU A 340 -9.81 -8.46 20.47
N LEU A 341 -9.71 -7.16 20.25
CA LEU A 341 -9.89 -6.14 21.26
C LEU A 341 -11.34 -5.64 21.25
N LYS A 342 -11.89 -5.46 22.46
CA LYS A 342 -13.20 -4.85 22.71
C LYS A 342 -13.03 -3.54 23.47
N PRO A 343 -13.76 -2.46 23.13
CA PRO A 343 -13.68 -1.24 23.90
C PRO A 343 -14.42 -1.41 25.25
N PRO A 344 -14.09 -0.61 26.28
CA PRO A 344 -14.94 -0.47 27.46
C PRO A 344 -16.38 -0.11 27.08
N LYS A 345 -17.35 -0.53 27.92
CA LYS A 345 -18.77 -0.20 27.73
C LYS A 345 -18.97 1.31 27.52
N GLY A 346 -19.74 1.66 26.49
CA GLY A 346 -20.04 3.06 26.16
C GLY A 346 -18.91 3.82 25.47
N ARG A 347 -17.84 3.13 25.07
CA ARG A 347 -16.75 3.66 24.25
C ARG A 347 -16.66 2.89 22.94
N SER A 348 -15.98 3.49 21.97
CA SER A 348 -15.81 2.92 20.65
C SER A 348 -14.41 3.14 20.10
N PHE A 349 -13.99 2.25 19.20
CA PHE A 349 -12.84 2.46 18.32
C PHE A 349 -13.18 3.44 17.19
N VAL A 350 -12.13 3.96 16.54
CA VAL A 350 -12.21 4.76 15.31
C VAL A 350 -11.46 4.06 14.17
N THR A 351 -11.74 4.43 12.92
CA THR A 351 -10.94 4.06 11.74
C THR A 351 -10.43 5.31 11.01
N SER A 352 -9.61 5.16 9.98
CA SER A 352 -9.10 6.25 9.13
C SER A 352 -9.15 5.88 7.65
N ASP A 353 -8.76 6.82 6.80
CA ASP A 353 -8.53 6.57 5.37
C ASP A 353 -7.29 5.74 5.03
N HIS A 354 -6.60 5.22 6.05
CA HIS A 354 -5.54 4.22 5.93
C HIS A 354 -5.99 2.81 6.39
N ASP A 355 -7.17 2.68 7.02
CA ASP A 355 -7.80 1.43 7.52
C ASP A 355 -7.03 0.57 8.53
N LEU A 356 -5.74 0.83 8.72
CA LEU A 356 -4.91 0.22 9.75
C LEU A 356 -3.88 1.23 10.26
N ALA A 357 -3.29 0.90 11.41
CA ALA A 357 -2.11 1.59 11.90
C ALA A 357 -1.08 0.58 12.35
N MET A 358 0.18 0.88 12.06
CA MET A 358 1.30 0.09 12.54
C MET A 358 2.06 0.87 13.62
N HIS A 359 2.47 0.17 14.66
CA HIS A 359 3.22 0.73 15.76
C HIS A 359 4.30 -0.25 16.17
N ASP A 360 5.53 0.23 16.20
CA ASP A 360 6.64 -0.51 16.77
C ASP A 360 7.25 0.32 17.90
N PRO A 361 7.07 -0.08 19.17
CA PRO A 361 7.64 0.64 20.29
C PRO A 361 9.15 0.42 20.42
N ASN A 362 9.70 -0.63 19.82
CA ASN A 362 11.11 -1.00 19.93
C ASN A 362 11.64 -1.48 18.57
N PRO A 363 11.74 -0.58 17.57
CA PRO A 363 12.30 -0.92 16.28
C PRO A 363 13.76 -1.38 16.44
N GLU A 364 14.13 -2.45 15.74
CA GLU A 364 15.48 -3.01 15.81
C GLU A 364 16.54 -2.01 15.32
N PHE A 365 16.20 -1.22 14.30
CA PHE A 365 17.07 -0.19 13.73
C PHE A 365 16.42 1.19 13.77
N PRO A 366 17.21 2.28 13.91
CA PRO A 366 16.70 3.65 13.86
C PRO A 366 15.94 4.00 12.58
N TRP A 367 16.31 3.35 11.47
CA TRP A 367 15.70 3.52 10.16
C TRP A 367 14.63 2.47 9.85
N SER A 368 14.33 1.54 10.77
CA SER A 368 13.25 0.58 10.57
C SER A 368 11.95 1.32 10.34
N GLY A 369 11.33 1.05 9.19
CA GLY A 369 9.99 1.49 8.88
C GLY A 369 8.96 0.78 9.75
N HIS A 370 7.71 1.19 9.62
CA HIS A 370 6.61 0.46 10.22
C HIS A 370 6.14 -0.61 9.24
N GLY A 371 6.39 -1.88 9.57
CA GLY A 371 5.99 -3.03 8.77
C GLY A 371 5.43 -4.15 9.62
N TRP A 372 4.62 -5.03 9.02
CA TRP A 372 3.93 -6.14 9.68
C TRP A 372 4.84 -6.97 10.59
N HIS A 373 6.09 -7.20 10.18
CA HIS A 373 7.11 -7.97 10.90
C HIS A 373 8.44 -7.18 10.97
N SER A 374 8.35 -5.86 11.12
CA SER A 374 9.54 -4.98 11.20
C SER A 374 10.40 -5.20 12.44
N SER A 375 9.84 -5.77 13.50
CA SER A 375 10.52 -6.28 14.68
C SER A 375 9.63 -7.29 15.41
N PRO A 376 10.13 -8.05 16.40
CA PRO A 376 9.29 -8.89 17.27
C PRO A 376 8.25 -8.11 18.09
N ALA A 377 8.45 -6.80 18.27
CA ALA A 377 7.55 -5.91 19.01
C ALA A 377 6.52 -5.19 18.12
N ALA A 378 6.60 -5.37 16.80
CA ALA A 378 5.68 -4.73 15.87
C ALA A 378 4.22 -5.09 16.16
N GLU A 379 3.35 -4.08 16.10
CA GLU A 379 1.92 -4.19 16.31
C GLU A 379 1.18 -3.56 15.15
N VAL A 380 0.23 -4.29 14.56
CA VAL A 380 -0.71 -3.75 13.57
C VAL A 380 -2.12 -3.78 14.16
N THR A 381 -2.76 -2.62 14.18
CA THR A 381 -4.13 -2.46 14.68
C THR A 381 -5.07 -2.20 13.51
N VAL A 382 -6.06 -3.07 13.36
CA VAL A 382 -7.07 -3.00 12.28
C VAL A 382 -8.45 -2.82 12.90
N PRO A 383 -9.03 -1.61 12.85
CA PRO A 383 -10.40 -1.38 13.28
C PRO A 383 -11.38 -2.16 12.40
N LEU A 384 -12.15 -3.07 12.99
CA LEU A 384 -13.15 -3.87 12.27
C LEU A 384 -14.54 -3.25 12.36
N SER A 385 -14.83 -2.62 13.49
CA SER A 385 -16.05 -1.85 13.77
C SER A 385 -15.82 -0.92 14.96
N ARG A 386 -16.83 -0.15 15.36
CA ARG A 386 -16.79 0.63 16.61
C ARG A 386 -16.58 -0.22 17.85
N ASP A 387 -16.95 -1.51 17.80
CA ASP A 387 -16.96 -2.44 18.92
C ASP A 387 -15.88 -3.54 18.84
N ALA A 388 -15.06 -3.54 17.79
CA ALA A 388 -14.05 -4.56 17.57
C ALA A 388 -12.82 -4.01 16.83
N MET A 389 -11.64 -4.35 17.34
CA MET A 389 -10.36 -4.08 16.68
C MET A 389 -9.51 -5.34 16.71
N LEU A 390 -8.87 -5.66 15.60
CA LEU A 390 -7.89 -6.74 15.54
C LEU A 390 -6.51 -6.18 15.85
N LEU A 391 -5.81 -6.82 16.78
CA LEU A 391 -4.41 -6.56 17.07
C LEU A 391 -3.58 -7.72 16.57
N ILE A 392 -2.70 -7.43 15.62
CA ILE A 392 -1.84 -8.40 14.95
C ILE A 392 -0.40 -8.13 15.39
N ARG A 393 0.30 -9.19 15.78
CA ARG A 393 1.72 -9.14 16.15
C ARG A 393 2.48 -10.25 15.44
N PRO A 394 3.79 -10.14 15.24
CA PRO A 394 4.61 -11.25 14.79
C PRO A 394 4.35 -12.53 15.62
N PRO A 395 4.55 -13.71 15.02
CA PRO A 395 4.45 -14.98 15.73
C PRO A 395 5.37 -14.95 16.95
N ALA A 396 4.86 -15.41 18.09
CA ALA A 396 5.70 -15.79 19.22
C ALA A 396 5.92 -17.30 19.17
N ASN A 397 6.86 -17.82 19.95
CA ASN A 397 6.98 -19.25 20.21
C ASN A 397 5.62 -19.76 20.77
N GLY A 398 4.79 -20.38 19.93
CA GLY A 398 3.41 -20.73 20.30
C GLY A 398 2.52 -21.03 19.08
N PRO A 399 1.45 -21.84 19.24
CA PRO A 399 0.59 -22.21 18.12
C PRO A 399 -0.21 -20.98 17.67
N ALA A 400 0.01 -20.53 16.43
CA ALA A 400 -0.57 -19.30 15.88
C ALA A 400 -2.07 -19.40 15.50
N PHE A 401 -2.70 -20.58 15.66
CA PHE A 401 -3.93 -20.94 14.94
C PHE A 401 -5.18 -21.13 15.80
N ALA A 402 -5.12 -20.81 17.10
CA ALA A 402 -6.34 -20.74 17.91
C ALA A 402 -7.22 -19.54 17.50
N ALA A 403 -8.52 -19.62 17.80
CA ALA A 403 -9.40 -18.45 17.72
C ALA A 403 -8.74 -17.28 18.47
N PRO A 404 -8.77 -16.05 17.91
CA PRO A 404 -8.06 -14.93 18.51
C PRO A 404 -8.61 -14.69 19.93
N PRO A 405 -7.75 -14.69 20.98
CA PRO A 405 -8.20 -14.36 22.32
C PRO A 405 -8.91 -13.01 22.30
N LYS A 406 -10.04 -12.95 23.01
CA LYS A 406 -10.83 -11.72 23.15
C LYS A 406 -10.45 -11.04 24.47
N ARG A 407 -10.21 -9.73 24.45
CA ARG A 407 -10.10 -8.96 25.69
C ARG A 407 -10.65 -7.55 25.55
N THR A 408 -11.19 -7.05 26.65
CA THR A 408 -11.57 -5.65 26.79
C THR A 408 -10.34 -4.81 27.13
N VAL A 409 -10.11 -3.74 26.40
CA VAL A 409 -9.01 -2.80 26.66
C VAL A 409 -9.38 -1.80 27.74
N SER A 410 -8.38 -1.21 28.42
CA SER A 410 -8.65 -0.10 29.35
C SER A 410 -9.02 1.19 28.61
N LEU A 411 -9.54 2.21 29.33
CA LEU A 411 -9.80 3.53 28.72
C LEU A 411 -8.52 4.18 28.18
N ARG A 412 -7.41 4.08 28.91
CA ARG A 412 -6.11 4.61 28.49
C ARG A 412 -5.61 3.91 27.24
N GLU A 413 -5.71 2.58 27.21
CA GLU A 413 -5.30 1.79 26.06
C GLU A 413 -6.17 2.05 24.83
N LEU A 414 -7.50 2.22 25.00
CA LEU A 414 -8.38 2.65 23.92
C LEU A 414 -7.95 4.01 23.32
N ASP A 415 -7.61 4.98 24.17
CA ASP A 415 -7.12 6.27 23.72
C ASP A 415 -5.81 6.14 22.95
N GLU A 416 -4.89 5.28 23.42
CA GLU A 416 -3.64 4.98 22.71
C GLU A 416 -3.90 4.35 21.34
N LEU A 417 -4.75 3.31 21.25
CA LEU A 417 -5.12 2.66 20.00
C LEU A 417 -5.77 3.63 19.00
N ASN A 418 -6.71 4.46 19.45
CA ASN A 418 -7.34 5.47 18.61
C ASN A 418 -6.35 6.56 18.17
N LEU A 419 -5.37 6.92 18.99
CA LEU A 419 -4.28 7.84 18.59
C LEU A 419 -3.37 7.22 17.52
N ARG A 420 -3.19 5.89 17.51
CA ARG A 420 -2.44 5.21 16.42
C ARG A 420 -3.16 5.39 15.09
N ILE A 421 -4.46 5.10 15.06
CA ILE A 421 -5.31 5.29 13.88
C ILE A 421 -5.31 6.76 13.43
N TYR A 422 -5.39 7.70 14.38
CA TYR A 422 -5.30 9.13 14.07
C TYR A 422 -3.95 9.52 13.45
N GLY A 423 -2.84 9.02 13.99
CA GLY A 423 -1.50 9.34 13.50
C GLY A 423 -1.19 8.76 12.11
N TRP A 424 -1.89 7.68 11.74
CA TRP A 424 -1.82 7.05 10.42
C TRP A 424 -2.83 7.59 9.40
N ALA A 425 -3.80 8.39 9.84
CA ALA A 425 -4.78 9.00 8.94
C ALA A 425 -4.11 10.02 8.01
N ASN A 426 -4.43 9.96 6.72
CA ASN A 426 -3.91 10.88 5.72
C ASN A 426 -4.73 12.18 5.71
N ASP A 427 -6.02 12.07 5.43
CA ASP A 427 -6.94 13.20 5.37
C ASP A 427 -8.06 13.09 6.40
N HIS A 428 -8.52 11.87 6.71
CA HIS A 428 -9.74 11.65 7.47
C HIS A 428 -9.67 10.55 8.53
N VAL A 429 -10.35 10.81 9.65
CA VAL A 429 -10.67 9.83 10.70
C VAL A 429 -12.18 9.66 10.79
N PHE A 430 -12.65 8.43 10.93
CA PHE A 430 -14.06 8.06 10.98
C PHE A 430 -14.40 7.43 12.32
N GLY A 431 -15.58 7.72 12.85
CA GLY A 431 -16.04 7.13 14.10
C GLY A 431 -17.55 7.27 14.30
N GLU A 432 -18.00 6.78 15.45
CA GLU A 432 -19.42 6.73 15.78
C GLU A 432 -20.01 8.13 16.02
N ARG A 433 -19.27 9.02 16.70
CA ARG A 433 -19.78 10.32 17.14
C ARG A 433 -18.78 11.45 16.91
N MET A 434 -19.25 12.63 16.49
CA MET A 434 -18.37 13.80 16.32
C MET A 434 -17.65 14.21 17.61
N ALA A 435 -18.32 14.10 18.77
CA ALA A 435 -17.73 14.42 20.07
C ALA A 435 -16.51 13.54 20.40
N GLN A 436 -16.54 12.26 20.02
CA GLN A 436 -15.42 11.33 20.16
C GLN A 436 -14.23 11.79 19.32
N LEU A 437 -14.46 12.14 18.05
CA LEU A 437 -13.40 12.59 17.14
C LEU A 437 -12.78 13.93 17.57
N ARG A 438 -13.59 14.88 18.06
CA ARG A 438 -13.09 16.15 18.62
C ARG A 438 -12.23 15.91 19.86
N ARG A 439 -12.65 15.01 20.75
CA ARG A 439 -11.85 14.60 21.93
C ARG A 439 -10.52 13.99 21.49
N LEU A 440 -10.55 13.07 20.52
CA LEU A 440 -9.35 12.43 20.00
C LEU A 440 -8.36 13.46 19.42
N ARG A 441 -8.84 14.39 18.59
CA ARG A 441 -8.02 15.51 18.08
C ARG A 441 -7.44 16.36 19.20
N ALA A 442 -8.22 16.67 20.24
CA ALA A 442 -7.75 17.47 21.37
C ALA A 442 -6.68 16.73 22.21
N ILE A 443 -6.70 15.40 22.25
CA ILE A 443 -5.62 14.60 22.85
C ILE A 443 -4.38 14.64 21.96
N ALA A 444 -4.56 14.40 20.65
CA ALA A 444 -3.50 14.45 19.64
C ALA A 444 -2.75 15.80 19.63
N ALA A 445 -3.49 16.91 19.70
CA ALA A 445 -2.91 18.26 19.74
C ALA A 445 -2.15 18.57 21.03
N ARG A 446 -2.56 17.99 22.17
CA ARG A 446 -1.88 18.18 23.46
C ARG A 446 -0.62 17.34 23.62
N ALA A 447 -0.48 16.27 22.84
CA ALA A 447 0.65 15.37 22.91
C ALA A 447 1.07 14.87 21.53
N PRO A 448 1.52 15.77 20.63
CA PRO A 448 1.89 15.40 19.24
C PRO A 448 2.99 14.34 19.18
N GLN A 449 3.89 14.29 20.16
CA GLN A 449 4.94 13.29 20.30
C GLN A 449 4.43 11.86 20.55
N ARG A 450 3.16 11.70 20.95
CA ARG A 450 2.52 10.39 21.16
C ARG A 450 1.88 9.84 19.90
N LEU A 451 1.82 10.62 18.81
CA LEU A 451 1.21 10.20 17.56
C LEU A 451 2.22 9.39 16.76
N PRO A 452 2.02 8.06 16.59
CA PRO A 452 2.84 7.32 15.65
C PRO A 452 2.45 7.77 14.25
N LYS A 453 3.45 8.23 13.49
CA LYS A 453 3.26 8.60 12.09
C LYS A 453 3.86 7.50 11.22
N PRO A 454 3.28 7.21 10.05
CA PRO A 454 3.95 6.40 9.04
C PRO A 454 5.38 6.92 8.82
N ARG A 455 6.37 6.03 8.93
CA ARG A 455 7.75 6.33 8.59
C ARG A 455 7.91 6.12 7.11
N GLU A 456 8.65 6.99 6.46
CA GLU A 456 8.99 6.81 5.06
C GLU A 456 9.77 5.50 4.89
N PRO A 457 9.40 4.64 3.93
CA PRO A 457 10.17 3.44 3.65
C PRO A 457 11.58 3.83 3.21
N VAL A 458 12.57 3.15 3.81
CA VAL A 458 13.98 3.27 3.41
C VAL A 458 14.41 1.97 2.77
N GLN A 459 15.32 2.05 1.81
CA GLN A 459 15.96 0.87 1.25
C GLN A 459 17.32 0.68 1.91
N VAL A 460 17.64 -0.56 2.27
CA VAL A 460 18.93 -0.93 2.85
C VAL A 460 19.66 -1.75 1.81
N VAL A 461 20.81 -1.24 1.33
CA VAL A 461 21.65 -2.01 0.42
C VAL A 461 22.75 -2.67 1.22
N LEU A 462 22.84 -3.99 1.13
CA LEU A 462 23.83 -4.80 1.83
C LEU A 462 25.04 -5.06 0.94
N LEU A 463 26.23 -4.86 1.50
CA LEU A 463 27.50 -5.07 0.84
C LEU A 463 28.30 -6.12 1.61
N PRO A 464 28.95 -7.08 0.93
CA PRO A 464 29.90 -7.95 1.59
C PRO A 464 30.95 -7.13 2.35
N VAL A 465 31.23 -7.54 3.59
CA VAL A 465 32.34 -6.97 4.37
C VAL A 465 33.65 -7.33 3.69
N THR A 466 34.56 -6.37 3.66
CA THR A 466 35.96 -6.56 3.27
C THR A 466 36.83 -6.21 4.45
N ASP A 467 37.76 -7.10 4.80
CA ASP A 467 38.64 -6.91 5.97
C ASP A 467 39.50 -5.65 5.86
N ASP A 468 39.72 -5.18 4.62
CA ASP A 468 40.62 -4.08 4.26
C ASP A 468 39.91 -2.70 4.30
N ASP A 469 38.58 -2.65 4.41
CA ASP A 469 37.79 -1.41 4.34
C ASP A 469 36.64 -1.38 5.37
N ASP A 470 36.91 -0.74 6.51
CA ASP A 470 35.96 -0.47 7.60
C ASP A 470 35.31 0.94 7.47
N SER A 471 35.42 1.61 6.33
CA SER A 471 34.95 3.01 6.19
C SER A 471 33.45 3.17 6.39
N LEU A 472 32.64 2.26 5.84
CA LEU A 472 31.17 2.24 6.01
C LEU A 472 30.78 1.94 7.45
N ALA A 473 31.42 0.94 8.05
CA ALA A 473 31.16 0.55 9.42
C ALA A 473 31.56 1.65 10.42
N ALA A 474 32.69 2.33 10.19
CA ALA A 474 33.07 3.53 10.94
C ALA A 474 32.08 4.69 10.75
N GLU A 475 31.56 4.88 9.53
CA GLU A 475 30.52 5.87 9.26
C GLU A 475 29.22 5.57 10.02
N ASN A 476 28.77 4.32 10.03
CA ASN A 476 27.58 3.91 10.77
C ASN A 476 27.76 4.09 12.28
N ARG A 477 28.93 3.75 12.84
CA ARG A 477 29.24 4.01 14.26
C ARG A 477 29.17 5.50 14.60
N ARG A 478 29.67 6.40 13.74
CA ARG A 478 29.56 7.86 13.93
C ARG A 478 28.11 8.36 13.98
N ARG A 479 27.19 7.68 13.28
CA ARG A 479 25.75 7.97 13.30
C ARG A 479 25.03 7.38 14.51
N GLY A 480 25.72 6.62 15.36
CA GLY A 480 25.12 5.83 16.45
C GLY A 480 24.35 4.61 15.95
N TRP A 481 24.69 4.11 14.76
CA TRP A 481 24.07 2.95 14.15
C TRP A 481 24.94 1.69 14.34
N PRO A 482 24.36 0.48 14.24
CA PRO A 482 25.14 -0.75 14.15
C PRO A 482 26.24 -0.61 13.11
N ALA A 483 27.48 -0.99 13.43
CA ALA A 483 28.57 -0.90 12.46
C ALA A 483 28.24 -1.68 11.18
N GLN A 484 27.67 -2.86 11.35
CA GLN A 484 27.34 -3.82 10.30
C GLN A 484 26.06 -4.55 10.67
N LEU A 485 25.43 -5.16 9.67
CA LEU A 485 24.26 -6.02 9.85
C LEU A 485 24.67 -7.48 9.75
N THR A 486 23.95 -8.35 10.46
CA THR A 486 24.13 -9.80 10.36
C THR A 486 22.87 -10.42 9.79
N GLU A 487 23.01 -11.15 8.69
CA GLU A 487 21.91 -11.85 8.05
C GLU A 487 22.35 -13.28 7.71
N SER A 488 21.58 -14.27 8.16
CA SER A 488 21.91 -15.69 7.98
C SER A 488 23.34 -16.05 8.45
N GLY A 489 23.79 -15.44 9.55
CA GLY A 489 25.14 -15.64 10.11
C GLY A 489 26.28 -14.95 9.35
N LYS A 490 25.99 -14.21 8.27
CA LYS A 490 26.97 -13.45 7.50
C LYS A 490 26.90 -11.97 7.87
N ARG A 491 28.06 -11.31 7.96
CA ARG A 491 28.16 -9.87 8.21
C ARG A 491 28.11 -9.11 6.89
N PHE A 492 27.45 -7.96 6.91
CA PHE A 492 27.33 -7.04 5.79
C PHE A 492 27.61 -5.61 6.24
N ASP A 493 28.38 -4.89 5.45
CA ASP A 493 28.28 -3.43 5.45
C ASP A 493 26.94 -3.03 4.83
N TYR A 494 26.48 -1.81 5.10
CA TYR A 494 25.21 -1.37 4.55
C TYR A 494 25.14 0.13 4.32
N LEU A 495 24.28 0.50 3.38
CA LEU A 495 23.92 1.86 3.04
C LEU A 495 22.40 2.02 3.12
N ILE A 496 21.96 3.14 3.68
CA ILE A 496 20.55 3.52 3.73
C ILE A 496 20.28 4.49 2.58
N VAL A 497 19.34 4.11 1.71
CA VAL A 497 18.80 4.98 0.67
C VAL A 497 17.43 5.43 1.13
N ARG A 498 17.27 6.71 1.46
CA ARG A 498 15.94 7.24 1.73
C ARG A 498 15.23 7.57 0.43
N SER A 499 13.93 7.44 0.48
CA SER A 499 13.11 7.94 -0.61
C SER A 499 13.23 9.47 -0.71
N GLY A 500 13.26 9.99 -1.94
CA GLY A 500 13.50 11.42 -2.22
C GLY A 500 14.97 11.86 -2.20
N GLU A 501 15.89 11.08 -1.62
CA GLU A 501 17.32 11.34 -1.81
C GLU A 501 17.73 11.02 -3.26
N ASN A 502 18.77 11.70 -3.78
CA ASN A 502 19.31 11.38 -5.10
C ASN A 502 19.97 9.98 -5.04
N GLY A 503 19.16 8.95 -5.24
CA GLY A 503 19.58 7.56 -5.20
C GLY A 503 20.71 7.25 -6.18
N VAL A 504 20.91 8.05 -7.22
CA VAL A 504 22.01 7.86 -8.17
C VAL A 504 23.36 8.14 -7.52
N ALA A 505 23.49 9.21 -6.73
CA ALA A 505 24.73 9.49 -6.01
C ALA A 505 25.09 8.34 -5.04
N THR A 506 24.08 7.81 -4.33
CA THR A 506 24.26 6.68 -3.43
C THR A 506 24.66 5.41 -4.18
N VAL A 507 24.06 5.13 -5.34
CA VAL A 507 24.44 3.96 -6.16
C VAL A 507 25.81 4.14 -6.79
N ARG A 508 26.17 5.34 -7.28
CA ARG A 508 27.53 5.59 -7.79
C ARG A 508 28.58 5.37 -6.70
N ARG A 509 28.31 5.85 -5.50
CA ARG A 509 29.14 5.56 -4.32
C ARG A 509 29.22 4.05 -4.08
N LEU A 510 28.10 3.35 -4.15
CA LEU A 510 28.03 1.91 -3.94
C LEU A 510 28.80 1.10 -5.00
N VAL A 511 28.67 1.47 -6.27
CA VAL A 511 29.41 0.85 -7.39
C VAL A 511 30.90 1.15 -7.26
N SER A 512 31.28 2.37 -6.90
CA SER A 512 32.68 2.74 -6.65
C SER A 512 33.28 1.93 -5.48
N LEU A 513 32.53 1.77 -4.39
CA LEU A 513 32.95 0.97 -3.25
C LEU A 513 33.10 -0.51 -3.63
N ALA A 514 32.13 -1.07 -4.34
CA ALA A 514 32.18 -2.44 -4.81
C ALA A 514 33.35 -2.71 -5.76
N ALA A 515 33.62 -1.77 -6.68
CA ALA A 515 34.77 -1.85 -7.59
C ALA A 515 36.11 -1.78 -6.81
N SER A 516 36.22 -0.88 -5.83
CA SER A 516 37.45 -0.75 -5.01
C SER A 516 37.72 -1.99 -4.15
N ARG A 517 36.69 -2.77 -3.83
CA ARG A 517 36.74 -3.97 -3.00
C ARG A 517 37.06 -5.25 -3.77
N GLY A 518 37.36 -5.16 -5.07
CA GLY A 518 37.73 -6.31 -5.91
C GLY A 518 36.64 -7.38 -6.07
N GLY A 519 35.40 -7.07 -5.67
CA GLY A 519 34.30 -8.02 -5.66
C GLY A 519 33.58 -8.07 -7.01
N PRO A 520 33.20 -9.27 -7.51
CA PRO A 520 32.29 -9.38 -8.64
C PRO A 520 30.90 -8.89 -8.23
N GLY A 521 30.58 -7.63 -8.55
CA GLY A 521 29.25 -7.02 -8.47
C GLY A 521 28.70 -6.80 -7.05
N ALA A 522 28.32 -5.56 -6.74
CA ALA A 522 27.48 -5.33 -5.56
C ALA A 522 26.14 -6.06 -5.73
N LYS A 523 25.73 -6.84 -4.72
CA LYS A 523 24.38 -7.40 -4.69
C LYS A 523 23.43 -6.33 -4.14
N VAL A 524 22.52 -5.84 -4.98
CA VAL A 524 21.38 -5.07 -4.49
C VAL A 524 20.34 -6.06 -3.98
N THR A 525 20.31 -6.25 -2.66
CA THR A 525 19.34 -7.12 -2.01
C THR A 525 18.12 -6.32 -1.58
N ARG A 526 16.92 -6.77 -1.96
CA ARG A 526 15.66 -6.26 -1.39
C ARG A 526 15.39 -7.06 -0.11
N TYR A 527 15.20 -6.37 1.01
CA TYR A 527 14.71 -7.01 2.24
C TYR A 527 13.22 -7.30 2.06
N GLU A 528 12.88 -8.56 1.81
CA GLU A 528 11.50 -9.05 1.86
C GLU A 528 11.21 -9.50 3.31
N PRO A 529 10.00 -9.25 3.85
CA PRO A 529 9.66 -9.54 5.25
C PRO A 529 9.77 -11.00 5.75
N ASP A 530 10.15 -11.98 4.93
CA ASP A 530 10.32 -13.39 5.30
C ASP A 530 11.76 -13.80 5.62
N GLY A 531 12.72 -12.90 5.44
CA GLY A 531 14.14 -13.20 5.64
C GLY A 531 14.74 -14.09 4.54
N GLU A 532 14.07 -14.28 3.39
CA GLU A 532 14.69 -14.91 2.22
C GLU A 532 15.25 -13.86 1.25
N ILE A 533 16.58 -13.91 1.06
CA ILE A 533 17.27 -13.14 0.03
C ILE A 533 17.01 -13.76 -1.34
N ARG A 534 16.30 -13.02 -2.21
CA ARG A 534 16.43 -13.20 -3.66
C ARG A 534 17.46 -12.22 -4.17
N ALA A 535 18.65 -12.72 -4.51
CA ALA A 535 19.65 -11.92 -5.18
C ALA A 535 19.11 -11.54 -6.57
N PHE A 536 19.03 -10.24 -6.86
CA PHE A 536 19.07 -9.79 -8.24
C PHE A 536 20.51 -9.93 -8.71
N SER A 537 20.80 -11.01 -9.44
CA SER A 537 21.99 -11.05 -10.28
C SER A 537 21.71 -10.15 -11.49
N GLY A 538 22.36 -8.99 -11.53
CA GLY A 538 22.57 -8.27 -12.79
C GLY A 538 23.41 -9.10 -13.74
#